data_AF-A0A2E4PJX0-F1
#
_entry.id   AF-A0A2E4PJX0-F1
#
_cell.length_a   1.000
_cell.length_b   1.000
_cell.length_c   1.000
_cell.angle_alpha   90.00
_cell.angle_beta   90.00
_cell.angle_gamma   90.00
#
_symmetry.space_group_name_H-M   'P 1'
#
loop_
_entity.id
_entity.type
_entity.pdbx_description
1 polymer ?
#
loop_
_entity_poly.entity_id
_entity_poly.type
_entity_poly.pdbx_seq_one_letter_code
_entity_poly.pdbx_strand_id
1 'polypeptide(L)'
;MGSKSFKLILFFTALFAFKTNANNTTMDVKELLFQTPILQNVRVPNYSFTDPVNYCQSASNPTFTVTFQVSNYANLSPTNQFQLFISNDGFVNPPEGIQISNPTITFVTNNGSTTGTYSATFSFPAQSYGNYRVRVKSTTLSSFATSQVISVYDIIFNSQIPLNVTNGNVVICSGSNFTISILENNNPDPSPLAYPYLTYVWRKKNGTNFDIIPNETGPNLTVSTAGVYYVEVNYGPACSSSASPNTLAKSVQVTVTVATASDSLQINSLNGETEVCETIGVELYLQDSSGNLVANGSNIIWYLNGTVIPNATNNTYTATQGGAYTASLNNGSCTINVPNSEAYVLEDITFNATLNVSTPYELELGGNFDAIVTTDAISPSFEWFLNGNILSETSNTLNINAAGLYTVIVTENSGCVSTIELNLDVIDPSVDEIPNLISPNGDGINEKFKVPYSLTSSNNLNLEIFNSSGQQVFATENYQNTWPENIDEAFQAKAFFYYKMTKDSQVIKEGILTVIK
;
A
#
# COMPACT_ATOMS: atom_id res chain seq x y z
N MET A 1 -20.96 46.23 -80.99
CA MET A 1 -22.29 46.54 -81.54
C MET A 1 -23.32 45.64 -80.86
N GLY A 2 -24.35 46.21 -80.24
CA GLY A 2 -25.62 45.52 -79.98
C GLY A 2 -25.86 44.91 -78.58
N SER A 3 -26.27 45.75 -77.62
CA SER A 3 -27.06 45.35 -76.44
C SER A 3 -28.45 44.86 -76.84
N LYS A 4 -29.02 43.86 -76.16
CA LYS A 4 -30.47 43.78 -75.85
C LYS A 4 -30.74 42.95 -74.59
N SER A 5 -31.36 43.62 -73.63
CA SER A 5 -31.94 43.13 -72.37
C SER A 5 -33.34 42.55 -72.62
N PHE A 6 -33.70 41.45 -71.94
CA PHE A 6 -35.07 40.97 -71.83
C PHE A 6 -35.56 41.16 -70.38
N LYS A 7 -36.59 41.99 -70.19
CA LYS A 7 -37.36 42.13 -68.94
C LYS A 7 -38.68 41.38 -69.10
N LEU A 8 -39.00 40.53 -68.14
CA LEU A 8 -40.33 39.91 -68.00
C LEU A 8 -41.13 40.77 -66.99
N ILE A 9 -42.26 41.32 -67.44
CA ILE A 9 -43.22 42.08 -66.62
C ILE A 9 -44.42 41.17 -66.38
N LEU A 10 -44.74 40.89 -65.10
CA LEU A 10 -46.02 40.30 -64.71
C LEU A 10 -46.95 41.39 -64.18
N PHE A 11 -48.18 41.38 -64.71
CA PHE A 11 -49.30 42.25 -64.36
C PHE A 11 -49.92 41.86 -63.01
N PHE A 12 -50.35 42.85 -62.22
CA PHE A 12 -51.49 42.71 -61.31
C PHE A 12 -52.47 43.87 -61.55
N THR A 13 -53.72 43.51 -61.79
CA THR A 13 -54.88 44.40 -61.97
C THR A 13 -55.34 44.98 -60.64
N ALA A 14 -55.56 46.29 -60.57
CA ALA A 14 -56.24 46.97 -59.45
C ALA A 14 -57.58 47.56 -59.92
N LEU A 15 -58.63 47.32 -59.13
CA LEU A 15 -59.99 47.83 -59.35
C LEU A 15 -60.13 49.18 -58.63
N PHE A 16 -60.50 50.25 -59.34
CA PHE A 16 -60.84 51.55 -58.75
C PHE A 16 -62.36 51.77 -58.77
N ALA A 17 -62.90 52.27 -57.66
CA ALA A 17 -64.24 52.87 -57.60
C ALA A 17 -64.10 54.34 -57.18
N PHE A 18 -64.49 55.27 -58.06
CA PHE A 18 -64.59 56.70 -57.77
C PHE A 18 -66.04 57.06 -57.42
N LYS A 19 -66.21 57.99 -56.46
CA LYS A 19 -67.44 58.76 -56.28
C LYS A 19 -67.08 60.25 -56.33
N THR A 20 -67.83 61.01 -57.12
CA THR A 20 -67.47 62.34 -57.67
C THR A 20 -67.86 63.53 -56.80
N ASN A 21 -67.13 64.63 -57.03
CA ASN A 21 -67.19 66.00 -56.49
C ASN A 21 -68.52 66.77 -56.67
N ALA A 22 -68.68 67.88 -55.92
CA ALA A 22 -69.12 69.18 -56.48
C ALA A 22 -68.88 70.37 -55.52
N ASN A 23 -67.96 71.29 -55.90
CA ASN A 23 -68.07 72.76 -55.88
C ASN A 23 -66.77 73.52 -55.49
N ASN A 24 -66.45 74.53 -56.31
CA ASN A 24 -65.48 75.63 -56.17
C ASN A 24 -63.99 75.44 -56.54
N THR A 25 -63.71 75.86 -57.78
CA THR A 25 -62.67 76.77 -58.31
C THR A 25 -61.48 77.21 -57.43
N THR A 26 -60.28 76.94 -57.97
CA THR A 26 -58.94 77.56 -57.77
C THR A 26 -58.35 77.64 -56.37
N MET A 27 -57.27 76.88 -56.10
CA MET A 27 -56.01 77.44 -55.57
C MET A 27 -54.84 76.42 -55.47
N ASP A 28 -53.68 76.94 -55.89
CA ASP A 28 -52.32 76.81 -55.34
C ASP A 28 -51.51 75.50 -55.43
N VAL A 29 -50.32 75.61 -56.04
CA VAL A 29 -49.33 74.54 -56.17
C VAL A 29 -48.46 74.55 -54.91
N LYS A 30 -48.96 73.94 -53.83
CA LYS A 30 -48.17 73.48 -52.68
C LYS A 30 -48.95 72.36 -51.98
N GLU A 31 -48.25 71.25 -51.72
CA GLU A 31 -48.70 70.03 -51.03
C GLU A 31 -49.58 69.04 -51.81
N LEU A 32 -48.93 68.24 -52.67
CA LEU A 32 -49.32 66.84 -52.90
C LEU A 32 -48.36 65.95 -52.09
N LEU A 33 -48.65 65.82 -50.80
CA LEU A 33 -48.10 64.74 -49.98
C LEU A 33 -48.77 63.44 -50.41
N PHE A 34 -48.16 62.77 -51.40
CA PHE A 34 -48.32 61.32 -51.52
C PHE A 34 -47.65 60.68 -50.32
N GLN A 35 -48.39 60.50 -49.22
CA GLN A 35 -48.06 59.45 -48.28
C GLN A 35 -48.25 58.13 -49.00
N THR A 36 -47.18 57.62 -49.58
CA THR A 36 -47.02 56.17 -49.75
C THR A 36 -47.29 55.56 -48.37
N PRO A 37 -48.18 54.56 -48.22
CA PRO A 37 -48.23 53.81 -46.98
C PRO A 37 -46.81 53.32 -46.76
N ILE A 38 -46.21 53.76 -45.67
CA ILE A 38 -44.92 53.25 -45.20
C ILE A 38 -45.12 51.75 -45.19
N LEU A 39 -44.41 51.03 -46.07
CA LEU A 39 -44.14 49.62 -45.87
C LEU A 39 -43.64 49.55 -44.43
N GLN A 40 -44.48 49.08 -43.51
CA GLN A 40 -44.02 48.69 -42.19
C GLN A 40 -42.83 47.79 -42.48
N ASN A 41 -41.64 48.29 -42.19
CA ASN A 41 -40.42 47.54 -42.35
C ASN A 41 -40.69 46.20 -41.69
N VAL A 42 -40.78 45.13 -42.49
CA VAL A 42 -40.80 43.76 -41.98
C VAL A 42 -39.44 43.61 -41.33
N ARG A 43 -39.34 43.98 -40.05
CA ARG A 43 -38.15 43.78 -39.26
C ARG A 43 -38.07 42.27 -39.07
N VAL A 44 -37.13 41.66 -39.76
CA VAL A 44 -36.76 40.27 -39.52
C VAL A 44 -36.44 40.15 -38.02
N PRO A 45 -37.08 39.24 -37.28
CA PRO A 45 -36.75 39.00 -35.89
C PRO A 45 -35.27 38.65 -35.75
N ASN A 46 -34.55 39.46 -34.99
CA ASN A 46 -33.20 39.18 -34.52
C ASN A 46 -33.25 38.75 -33.06
N TYR A 47 -32.27 37.94 -32.66
CA TYR A 47 -32.20 37.38 -31.33
C TYR A 47 -30.79 37.43 -30.74
N SER A 48 -30.69 37.41 -29.41
CA SER A 48 -29.43 37.57 -28.68
C SER A 48 -29.48 36.87 -27.32
N PHE A 49 -28.34 36.36 -26.85
CA PHE A 49 -28.17 35.80 -25.51
C PHE A 49 -27.87 36.89 -24.49
N THR A 50 -28.34 36.71 -23.26
CA THR A 50 -28.18 37.68 -22.16
C THR A 50 -27.29 37.22 -21.01
N ASP A 51 -26.90 35.94 -20.96
CA ASP A 51 -26.24 35.34 -19.79
C ASP A 51 -24.72 35.13 -19.99
N PRO A 52 -23.85 35.70 -19.14
CA PRO A 52 -22.44 35.33 -19.03
C PRO A 52 -22.27 34.33 -17.87
N VAL A 53 -22.41 33.03 -18.14
CA VAL A 53 -22.40 32.03 -17.07
C VAL A 53 -21.45 30.89 -17.40
N ASN A 54 -20.64 30.50 -16.42
CA ASN A 54 -19.88 29.26 -16.44
C ASN A 54 -20.78 28.13 -15.95
N TYR A 55 -20.69 26.97 -16.60
CA TYR A 55 -21.61 25.88 -16.33
C TYR A 55 -20.84 24.59 -16.03
N CYS A 56 -21.19 23.98 -14.90
CA CYS A 56 -20.65 22.70 -14.47
C CYS A 56 -21.75 21.65 -14.60
N GLN A 57 -21.58 20.70 -15.53
CA GLN A 57 -22.50 19.57 -15.66
C GLN A 57 -22.14 18.54 -14.62
N SER A 58 -23.15 17.92 -14.01
CA SER A 58 -22.97 16.74 -13.17
C SER A 58 -24.24 15.90 -13.24
N ALA A 59 -24.20 14.67 -12.73
CA ALA A 59 -25.42 13.86 -12.54
C ALA A 59 -26.48 14.59 -11.69
N SER A 60 -26.06 15.43 -10.74
CA SER A 60 -26.94 16.26 -9.91
C SER A 60 -27.44 17.54 -10.59
N ASN A 61 -26.73 18.05 -11.58
CA ASN A 61 -27.11 19.22 -12.38
C ASN A 61 -26.99 18.88 -13.88
N PRO A 62 -27.88 18.02 -14.41
CA PRO A 62 -27.74 17.50 -15.78
C PRO A 62 -28.22 18.50 -16.84
N THR A 63 -28.87 19.59 -16.44
CA THR A 63 -29.51 20.53 -17.37
C THR A 63 -29.00 21.95 -17.19
N PHE A 64 -28.97 22.66 -18.31
CA PHE A 64 -28.53 24.03 -18.46
C PHE A 64 -29.65 24.86 -19.03
N THR A 65 -29.75 26.08 -18.51
CA THR A 65 -30.72 27.05 -18.98
C THR A 65 -29.98 28.24 -19.57
N VAL A 66 -30.30 28.56 -20.82
CA VAL A 66 -29.87 29.78 -21.50
C VAL A 66 -31.08 30.62 -21.85
N THR A 67 -30.97 31.93 -21.63
CA THR A 67 -32.01 32.87 -22.05
C THR A 67 -31.63 33.56 -23.35
N PHE A 68 -32.61 33.72 -24.23
CA PHE A 68 -32.46 34.49 -25.46
C PHE A 68 -33.70 35.34 -25.71
N GLN A 69 -33.48 36.51 -26.29
CA GLN A 69 -34.55 37.45 -26.62
C GLN A 69 -34.81 37.44 -28.12
N VAL A 70 -36.07 37.61 -28.53
CA VAL A 70 -36.48 37.72 -29.94
C VAL A 70 -37.23 39.03 -30.14
N SER A 71 -36.71 39.86 -31.05
CA SER A 71 -37.35 41.11 -31.45
C SER A 71 -38.50 40.87 -32.44
N ASN A 72 -39.59 41.60 -32.32
CA ASN A 72 -40.87 41.43 -33.02
C ASN A 72 -41.41 39.99 -32.94
N TYR A 73 -41.32 39.35 -31.77
CA TYR A 73 -41.70 37.94 -31.59
C TYR A 73 -43.17 37.65 -31.98
N ALA A 74 -44.06 38.64 -31.91
CA ALA A 74 -45.46 38.52 -32.34
C ALA A 74 -45.62 38.21 -33.85
N ASN A 75 -44.60 38.48 -34.66
CA ASN A 75 -44.58 38.19 -36.10
C ASN A 75 -44.04 36.78 -36.42
N LEU A 76 -43.66 35.99 -35.41
CA LEU A 76 -43.25 34.60 -35.64
C LEU A 76 -44.45 33.78 -36.10
N SER A 77 -44.22 32.88 -37.06
CA SER A 77 -45.25 31.91 -37.46
C SER A 77 -45.75 31.13 -36.25
N PRO A 78 -47.06 30.83 -36.12
CA PRO A 78 -47.57 29.91 -35.10
C PRO A 78 -46.94 28.51 -35.18
N THR A 79 -46.38 28.12 -36.33
CA THR A 79 -45.66 26.84 -36.54
C THR A 79 -44.16 26.94 -36.29
N ASN A 80 -43.65 28.12 -35.91
CA ASN A 80 -42.24 28.31 -35.65
C ASN A 80 -41.78 27.47 -34.46
N GLN A 81 -40.66 26.80 -34.63
CA GLN A 81 -39.94 26.11 -33.57
C GLN A 81 -38.53 26.68 -33.48
N PHE A 82 -37.97 26.68 -32.27
CA PHE A 82 -36.58 27.02 -32.05
C PHE A 82 -35.76 25.74 -31.92
N GLN A 83 -34.60 25.72 -32.54
CA GLN A 83 -33.62 24.63 -32.50
C GLN A 83 -32.33 25.17 -31.89
N LEU A 84 -31.66 24.34 -31.09
CA LEU A 84 -30.39 24.69 -30.46
C LEU A 84 -29.26 23.85 -31.03
N PHE A 85 -28.10 24.47 -31.18
CA PHE A 85 -26.87 23.87 -31.65
C PHE A 85 -25.72 24.27 -30.73
N ILE A 86 -24.73 23.40 -30.58
CA ILE A 86 -23.52 23.67 -29.81
C ILE A 86 -22.28 23.49 -30.67
N SER A 87 -21.22 24.23 -30.35
CA SER A 87 -19.90 24.06 -30.98
C SER A 87 -18.80 24.43 -30.01
N ASN A 88 -17.72 23.64 -29.99
CA ASN A 88 -16.49 23.91 -29.22
C ASN A 88 -15.44 24.69 -30.02
N ASP A 89 -15.65 24.87 -31.32
CA ASP A 89 -14.74 25.55 -32.26
C ASP A 89 -15.33 26.85 -32.82
N GLY A 90 -16.45 27.31 -32.27
CA GLY A 90 -17.14 28.51 -32.75
C GLY A 90 -17.96 28.30 -34.02
N PHE A 91 -18.40 27.07 -34.31
CA PHE A 91 -19.18 26.69 -35.49
C PHE A 91 -18.36 26.82 -36.77
N VAL A 92 -17.12 26.36 -36.74
CA VAL A 92 -16.24 26.31 -37.91
C VAL A 92 -16.42 24.98 -38.64
N ASN A 93 -16.47 23.87 -37.90
CA ASN A 93 -16.59 22.53 -38.44
C ASN A 93 -17.37 21.57 -37.49
N PRO A 94 -18.64 21.23 -37.79
CA PRO A 94 -19.43 21.71 -38.91
C PRO A 94 -19.91 23.15 -38.70
N PRO A 95 -20.13 23.94 -39.77
CA PRO A 95 -20.65 25.30 -39.67
C PRO A 95 -21.99 25.42 -38.97
N GLU A 96 -22.74 24.33 -38.86
CA GLU A 96 -24.03 24.27 -38.18
C GLU A 96 -23.93 23.94 -36.70
N GLY A 97 -22.82 23.34 -36.26
CA GLY A 97 -22.65 22.77 -34.92
C GLY A 97 -23.39 21.44 -34.74
N ILE A 98 -23.34 20.92 -33.52
CA ILE A 98 -24.07 19.70 -33.11
C ILE A 98 -25.45 20.13 -32.62
N GLN A 99 -26.52 19.62 -33.24
CA GLN A 99 -27.88 19.92 -32.81
C GLN A 99 -28.17 19.25 -31.46
N ILE A 100 -28.75 20.01 -30.53
CA ILE A 100 -29.24 19.50 -29.25
C ILE A 100 -30.58 18.81 -29.48
N SER A 101 -30.69 17.56 -29.01
CA SER A 101 -31.94 16.80 -29.06
C SER A 101 -32.90 17.25 -27.95
N ASN A 102 -34.17 17.46 -28.32
CA ASN A 102 -35.29 17.72 -27.39
C ASN A 102 -35.06 18.83 -26.34
N PRO A 103 -34.55 20.03 -26.70
CA PRO A 103 -34.49 21.12 -25.73
C PRO A 103 -35.90 21.57 -25.33
N THR A 104 -36.09 21.89 -24.05
CA THR A 104 -37.33 22.48 -23.55
C THR A 104 -37.26 23.99 -23.73
N ILE A 105 -38.07 24.55 -24.62
CA ILE A 105 -38.08 25.98 -24.90
C ILE A 105 -39.40 26.58 -24.43
N THR A 106 -39.32 27.50 -23.47
CA THR A 106 -40.48 28.16 -22.87
C THR A 106 -40.47 29.65 -23.14
N PHE A 107 -41.65 30.19 -23.42
CA PHE A 107 -41.86 31.63 -23.43
C PHE A 107 -41.90 32.11 -21.99
N VAL A 108 -41.04 33.07 -21.62
CA VAL A 108 -40.89 33.53 -20.24
C VAL A 108 -41.72 34.79 -20.03
N THR A 109 -41.35 35.89 -20.70
CA THR A 109 -42.00 37.19 -20.53
C THR A 109 -41.85 38.05 -21.78
N ASN A 110 -42.73 39.04 -21.89
CA ASN A 110 -42.55 40.17 -22.80
C ASN A 110 -41.70 41.24 -22.12
N ASN A 111 -40.57 41.60 -22.71
CA ASN A 111 -39.74 42.72 -22.28
C ASN A 111 -40.07 43.95 -23.16
N GLY A 112 -41.29 44.46 -23.02
CA GLY A 112 -41.85 45.55 -23.83
C GLY A 112 -42.84 45.08 -24.91
N SER A 113 -43.32 46.00 -25.75
CA SER A 113 -44.36 45.72 -26.75
C SER A 113 -43.90 44.89 -27.96
N THR A 114 -42.59 44.74 -28.16
CA THR A 114 -42.03 44.10 -29.36
C THR A 114 -40.98 43.04 -29.07
N THR A 115 -40.50 42.83 -27.84
CA THR A 115 -39.44 41.85 -27.55
C THR A 115 -39.94 40.77 -26.62
N GLY A 116 -39.81 39.51 -27.03
CA GLY A 116 -40.15 38.34 -26.23
C GLY A 116 -38.89 37.65 -25.69
N THR A 117 -38.93 37.18 -24.45
CA THR A 117 -37.85 36.42 -23.81
C THR A 117 -38.22 34.95 -23.77
N TYR A 118 -37.29 34.11 -24.22
CA TYR A 118 -37.41 32.66 -24.20
C TYR A 118 -36.31 32.06 -23.31
N SER A 119 -36.66 30.98 -22.64
CA SER A 119 -35.73 30.15 -21.88
C SER A 119 -35.59 28.80 -22.58
N ALA A 120 -34.36 28.39 -22.82
CA ALA A 120 -34.02 27.11 -23.41
C ALA A 120 -33.29 26.25 -22.37
N THR A 121 -33.90 25.12 -22.00
CA THR A 121 -33.31 24.15 -21.06
C THR A 121 -32.88 22.88 -21.81
N PHE A 122 -31.62 22.46 -21.63
CA PHE A 122 -31.02 21.32 -22.35
C PHE A 122 -29.82 20.72 -21.60
N SER A 123 -29.28 19.60 -22.07
CA SER A 123 -28.05 18.98 -21.55
C SER A 123 -26.94 19.03 -22.60
N PHE A 124 -25.69 19.22 -22.20
CA PHE A 124 -24.57 18.98 -23.10
C PHE A 124 -24.33 17.46 -23.22
N PRO A 125 -23.68 17.00 -24.30
CA PRO A 125 -23.22 15.61 -24.40
C PRO A 125 -22.35 15.23 -23.19
N ALA A 126 -22.38 13.95 -22.81
CA ALA A 126 -21.43 13.41 -21.82
C ALA A 126 -19.99 13.68 -22.28
N GLN A 127 -19.07 13.86 -21.32
CA GLN A 127 -17.66 14.16 -21.55
C GLN A 127 -17.39 15.52 -22.22
N SER A 128 -18.39 16.42 -22.26
CA SER A 128 -18.18 17.78 -22.75
C SER A 128 -17.15 18.51 -21.89
N TYR A 129 -16.08 18.98 -22.55
CA TYR A 129 -14.96 19.64 -21.89
C TYR A 129 -14.53 20.89 -22.66
N GLY A 130 -14.39 22.01 -21.95
CA GLY A 130 -13.80 23.24 -22.46
C GLY A 130 -14.82 24.31 -22.86
N ASN A 131 -14.47 25.11 -23.86
CA ASN A 131 -15.22 26.30 -24.25
C ASN A 131 -16.19 26.00 -25.38
N TYR A 132 -17.48 26.27 -25.16
CA TYR A 132 -18.56 26.09 -26.11
C TYR A 132 -19.25 27.40 -26.44
N ARG A 133 -19.96 27.40 -27.56
CA ARG A 133 -20.98 28.40 -27.89
C ARG A 133 -22.28 27.68 -28.22
N VAL A 134 -23.40 28.29 -27.83
CA VAL A 134 -24.75 27.84 -28.17
C VAL A 134 -25.28 28.74 -29.27
N ARG A 135 -25.88 28.15 -30.30
CA ARG A 135 -26.57 28.85 -31.37
C ARG A 135 -28.02 28.43 -31.35
N VAL A 136 -28.91 29.40 -31.37
CA VAL A 136 -30.33 29.15 -31.61
C VAL A 136 -30.65 29.44 -33.07
N LYS A 137 -31.56 28.67 -33.67
CA LYS A 137 -32.13 28.89 -35.02
C LYS A 137 -33.64 28.78 -34.94
N SER A 138 -34.34 29.53 -35.77
CA SER A 138 -35.79 29.40 -35.95
C SER A 138 -36.07 28.58 -37.22
N THR A 139 -37.10 27.74 -37.20
CA THR A 139 -37.50 26.96 -38.39
C THR A 139 -38.14 27.81 -39.49
N THR A 140 -38.52 29.06 -39.17
CA THR A 140 -39.21 29.97 -40.11
C THR A 140 -38.39 31.20 -40.47
N LEU A 141 -37.22 31.41 -39.83
CA LEU A 141 -36.34 32.55 -40.10
C LEU A 141 -34.98 32.05 -40.61
N SER A 142 -34.40 32.79 -41.54
CA SER A 142 -33.03 32.53 -42.02
C SER A 142 -31.94 33.10 -41.10
N SER A 143 -32.32 33.90 -40.09
CA SER A 143 -31.38 34.56 -39.17
C SER A 143 -30.93 33.63 -38.05
N PHE A 144 -29.71 33.90 -37.61
CA PHE A 144 -28.86 33.36 -36.54
C PHE A 144 -28.66 34.16 -35.25
N ALA A 145 -28.41 33.52 -34.10
CA ALA A 145 -27.66 34.13 -33.01
C ALA A 145 -26.86 33.10 -32.27
N THR A 146 -25.67 33.50 -31.87
CA THR A 146 -24.69 32.68 -31.17
C THR A 146 -24.35 33.34 -29.85
N SER A 147 -24.23 32.55 -28.79
CA SER A 147 -23.90 33.02 -27.45
C SER A 147 -22.46 33.54 -27.38
N GLN A 148 -22.15 34.21 -26.27
CA GLN A 148 -20.77 34.35 -25.83
C GLN A 148 -20.14 32.97 -25.58
N VAL A 149 -18.82 32.93 -25.39
CA VAL A 149 -18.14 31.71 -24.97
C VAL A 149 -18.66 31.29 -23.60
N ILE A 150 -18.96 30.02 -23.46
CA ILE A 150 -19.46 29.38 -22.26
C ILE A 150 -18.50 28.25 -21.91
N SER A 151 -18.00 28.22 -20.68
CA SER A 151 -17.18 27.10 -20.22
C SER A 151 -18.09 25.96 -19.74
N VAL A 152 -17.88 24.75 -20.25
CA VAL A 152 -18.68 23.55 -19.95
C VAL A 152 -17.76 22.42 -19.55
N TYR A 153 -18.06 21.81 -18.41
CA TYR A 153 -17.27 20.70 -17.88
C TYR A 153 -18.19 19.64 -17.28
N ASP A 154 -18.03 18.40 -17.73
CA ASP A 154 -18.74 17.24 -17.21
C ASP A 154 -18.01 16.65 -15.99
N ILE A 155 -18.55 16.91 -14.80
CA ILE A 155 -18.04 16.41 -13.52
C ILE A 155 -18.46 14.94 -13.37
N ILE A 156 -17.71 14.06 -14.04
CA ILE A 156 -17.94 12.61 -14.00
C ILE A 156 -17.34 11.94 -12.76
N PHE A 157 -16.30 12.54 -12.19
CA PHE A 157 -15.68 12.14 -10.93
C PHE A 157 -15.74 13.30 -9.94
N ASN A 158 -16.29 13.05 -8.74
CA ASN A 158 -16.47 14.07 -7.71
C ASN A 158 -16.25 13.52 -6.28
N SER A 159 -15.15 12.80 -6.09
CA SER A 159 -14.73 12.24 -4.80
C SER A 159 -13.29 12.64 -4.50
N GLN A 160 -12.83 12.45 -3.26
CA GLN A 160 -11.44 12.73 -2.92
C GLN A 160 -10.49 11.85 -3.75
N ILE A 161 -9.45 12.44 -4.33
CA ILE A 161 -8.47 11.71 -5.17
C ILE A 161 -7.53 10.90 -4.25
N PRO A 162 -7.45 9.57 -4.41
CA PRO A 162 -6.49 8.74 -3.68
C PRO A 162 -5.08 8.90 -4.26
N LEU A 163 -4.07 8.99 -3.39
CA LEU A 163 -2.65 9.15 -3.75
C LEU A 163 -1.80 8.04 -3.14
N ASN A 164 -0.61 7.79 -3.70
CA ASN A 164 0.40 6.85 -3.18
C ASN A 164 1.15 7.36 -1.93
N VAL A 165 0.54 8.28 -1.16
CA VAL A 165 1.11 8.85 0.06
C VAL A 165 0.11 8.68 1.19
N THR A 166 0.44 7.79 2.12
CA THR A 166 -0.35 7.56 3.33
C THR A 166 -0.19 8.74 4.30
N ASN A 167 -1.28 9.21 4.90
CA ASN A 167 -1.31 10.32 5.88
C ASN A 167 -0.86 11.71 5.37
N GLY A 168 -0.61 11.87 4.07
CA GLY A 168 -0.36 13.18 3.46
C GLY A 168 0.99 13.82 3.82
N ASN A 169 1.93 13.11 4.44
CA ASN A 169 3.28 13.63 4.66
C ASN A 169 4.33 12.58 4.27
N VAL A 170 5.43 13.03 3.68
CA VAL A 170 6.51 12.17 3.21
C VAL A 170 7.86 12.86 3.32
N VAL A 171 8.90 12.11 3.69
CA VAL A 171 10.28 12.60 3.71
C VAL A 171 11.10 11.97 2.57
N ILE A 172 11.89 12.78 1.89
CA ILE A 172 12.86 12.36 0.86
C ILE A 172 14.28 12.76 1.26
N CYS A 173 15.30 12.02 0.81
CA CYS A 173 16.69 12.43 0.96
C CYS A 173 17.04 13.57 0.00
N SER A 174 17.91 14.48 0.40
CA SER A 174 18.48 15.52 -0.46
C SER A 174 19.10 14.93 -1.73
N GLY A 175 18.74 15.50 -2.89
CA GLY A 175 19.13 15.01 -4.22
C GLY A 175 18.24 13.88 -4.77
N SER A 176 17.28 13.39 -3.99
CA SER A 176 16.32 12.37 -4.43
C SER A 176 15.06 12.99 -5.02
N ASN A 177 14.32 12.15 -5.73
CA ASN A 177 13.04 12.46 -6.32
C ASN A 177 12.00 11.43 -5.87
N PHE A 178 10.78 11.89 -5.66
CA PHE A 178 9.63 11.06 -5.32
C PHE A 178 8.50 11.35 -6.30
N THR A 179 7.77 10.33 -6.72
CA THR A 179 6.64 10.49 -7.65
C THR A 179 5.34 10.36 -6.88
N ILE A 180 4.64 11.47 -6.69
CA ILE A 180 3.27 11.48 -6.19
C ILE A 180 2.37 11.00 -7.33
N SER A 181 1.66 9.91 -7.12
CA SER A 181 0.84 9.26 -8.15
C SER A 181 -0.59 9.11 -7.66
N ILE A 182 -1.55 9.35 -8.54
CA ILE A 182 -2.94 8.97 -8.31
C ILE A 182 -3.00 7.44 -8.27
N LEU A 183 -3.62 6.88 -7.23
CA LEU A 183 -3.80 5.43 -7.13
C LEU A 183 -5.06 4.99 -7.87
N GLU A 184 -4.98 3.84 -8.52
CA GLU A 184 -6.18 3.15 -8.96
C GLU A 184 -6.90 2.58 -7.74
N ASN A 185 -8.22 2.76 -7.70
CA ASN A 185 -9.08 2.12 -6.72
C ASN A 185 -10.24 1.51 -7.49
N ASN A 186 -10.34 0.19 -7.50
CA ASN A 186 -11.36 -0.52 -8.29
C ASN A 186 -12.58 -0.94 -7.46
N ASN A 187 -12.65 -0.62 -6.15
CA ASN A 187 -13.77 -1.04 -5.31
C ASN A 187 -13.85 -0.26 -3.97
N PRO A 188 -14.99 0.31 -3.54
CA PRO A 188 -16.27 0.46 -4.27
C PRO A 188 -16.33 1.70 -5.16
N ASP A 189 -15.43 2.66 -4.98
CA ASP A 189 -15.45 3.95 -5.70
C ASP A 189 -14.27 4.03 -6.68
N PRO A 190 -14.53 4.08 -8.01
CA PRO A 190 -13.48 4.17 -9.00
C PRO A 190 -12.68 5.47 -8.81
N SER A 191 -11.34 5.35 -8.89
CA SER A 191 -10.46 6.52 -8.94
C SER A 191 -10.72 7.34 -10.22
N PRO A 192 -10.23 8.59 -10.34
CA PRO A 192 -10.37 9.34 -11.58
C PRO A 192 -9.61 8.70 -12.76
N LEU A 193 -8.73 7.72 -12.53
CA LEU A 193 -8.02 6.99 -13.59
C LEU A 193 -8.94 6.12 -14.44
N ALA A 194 -10.12 5.75 -13.92
CA ALA A 194 -11.16 5.05 -14.69
C ALA A 194 -11.68 5.87 -15.90
N TYR A 195 -11.37 7.17 -15.94
CA TYR A 195 -11.78 8.10 -16.99
C TYR A 195 -10.53 8.63 -17.73
N PRO A 196 -10.01 7.91 -18.73
CA PRO A 196 -8.68 8.17 -19.31
C PRO A 196 -8.54 9.51 -20.05
N TYR A 197 -9.65 10.21 -20.29
CA TYR A 197 -9.68 11.55 -20.90
C TYR A 197 -9.61 12.69 -19.87
N LEU A 198 -9.68 12.39 -18.57
CA LEU A 198 -9.49 13.40 -17.54
C LEU A 198 -8.04 13.88 -17.54
N THR A 199 -7.88 15.18 -17.32
CA THR A 199 -6.58 15.81 -17.09
C THR A 199 -6.56 16.39 -15.68
N TYR A 200 -5.36 16.67 -15.18
CA TYR A 200 -5.16 17.07 -13.80
C TYR A 200 -4.49 18.44 -13.71
N VAL A 201 -4.69 19.13 -12.59
CA VAL A 201 -3.97 20.36 -12.25
C VAL A 201 -3.22 20.11 -10.96
N TRP A 202 -1.91 19.98 -11.07
CA TRP A 202 -1.03 19.90 -9.91
C TRP A 202 -0.72 21.30 -9.37
N ARG A 203 -0.73 21.44 -8.05
CA ARG A 203 -0.48 22.71 -7.38
C ARG A 203 0.55 22.59 -6.27
N LYS A 204 1.36 23.65 -6.11
CA LYS A 204 2.34 23.79 -5.03
C LYS A 204 2.00 25.02 -4.20
N LYS A 205 2.10 24.90 -2.88
CA LYS A 205 1.90 26.01 -1.94
C LYS A 205 2.99 27.07 -2.11
N ASN A 206 2.58 28.34 -2.22
CA ASN A 206 3.42 29.53 -2.26
C ASN A 206 2.83 30.59 -1.31
N GLY A 207 3.46 30.76 -0.15
CA GLY A 207 2.90 31.56 0.94
C GLY A 207 1.55 31.01 1.42
N THR A 208 0.49 31.80 1.28
CA THR A 208 -0.90 31.40 1.60
C THR A 208 -1.65 30.78 0.42
N ASN A 209 -1.11 30.88 -0.79
CA ASN A 209 -1.78 30.47 -2.03
C ASN A 209 -1.23 29.14 -2.57
N PHE A 210 -1.91 28.58 -3.56
CA PHE A 210 -1.49 27.38 -4.28
C PHE A 210 -1.38 27.68 -5.78
N ASP A 211 -0.14 27.75 -6.26
CA ASP A 211 0.18 28.04 -7.66
C ASP A 211 0.11 26.76 -8.50
N ILE A 212 -0.31 26.90 -9.76
CA ILE A 212 -0.31 25.78 -10.72
C ILE A 212 1.12 25.42 -11.08
N ILE A 213 1.44 24.13 -11.07
CA ILE A 213 2.69 23.61 -11.61
C ILE A 213 2.50 23.48 -13.13
N PRO A 214 3.21 24.27 -13.95
CA PRO A 214 2.96 24.32 -15.38
C PRO A 214 3.34 23.00 -16.06
N ASN A 215 2.58 22.62 -17.08
CA ASN A 215 2.78 21.43 -17.92
C ASN A 215 2.62 20.06 -17.22
N GLU A 216 2.24 20.03 -15.94
CA GLU A 216 1.93 18.81 -15.21
C GLU A 216 0.42 18.51 -15.31
N THR A 217 0.02 17.76 -16.33
CA THR A 217 -1.40 17.45 -16.59
C THR A 217 -1.76 15.97 -16.46
N GLY A 218 -0.75 15.12 -16.23
CA GLY A 218 -0.90 13.68 -16.09
C GLY A 218 -1.24 13.24 -14.65
N PRO A 219 -1.42 11.93 -14.43
CA PRO A 219 -1.81 11.38 -13.13
C PRO A 219 -0.67 11.33 -12.09
N ASN A 220 0.54 11.75 -12.47
CA ASN A 220 1.73 11.67 -11.65
C ASN A 220 2.44 13.02 -11.61
N LEU A 221 3.09 13.32 -10.49
CA LEU A 221 3.97 14.47 -10.30
C LEU A 221 5.27 14.02 -9.65
N THR A 222 6.40 14.24 -10.33
CA THR A 222 7.73 14.01 -9.73
C THR A 222 8.20 15.25 -9.00
N VAL A 223 8.54 15.10 -7.71
CA VAL A 223 8.99 16.19 -6.85
C VAL A 223 10.37 15.89 -6.27
N SER A 224 11.21 16.91 -6.15
CA SER A 224 12.55 16.84 -5.54
C SER A 224 12.79 17.95 -4.51
N THR A 225 11.77 18.75 -4.23
CA THR A 225 11.87 19.91 -3.34
C THR A 225 10.81 19.86 -2.27
N ALA A 226 11.17 20.29 -1.07
CA ALA A 226 10.22 20.45 0.02
C ALA A 226 9.06 21.38 -0.39
N GLY A 227 7.88 21.09 0.12
CA GLY A 227 6.68 21.87 -0.16
C GLY A 227 5.40 21.11 0.12
N VAL A 228 4.28 21.82 0.00
CA VAL A 228 2.94 21.22 0.12
C VAL A 228 2.30 21.20 -1.25
N TYR A 229 1.85 20.02 -1.67
CA TYR A 229 1.33 19.74 -2.99
C TYR A 229 -0.09 19.18 -2.90
N TYR A 230 -0.89 19.39 -3.93
CA TYR A 230 -2.12 18.63 -4.14
C TYR A 230 -2.47 18.59 -5.62
N VAL A 231 -3.38 17.69 -5.98
CA VAL A 231 -3.92 17.58 -7.34
C VAL A 231 -5.43 17.73 -7.34
N GLU A 232 -5.97 18.34 -8.39
CA GLU A 232 -7.39 18.39 -8.67
C GLU A 232 -7.66 17.88 -10.10
N VAL A 233 -8.82 17.30 -10.35
CA VAL A 233 -9.28 17.05 -11.72
C VAL A 233 -9.48 18.41 -12.38
N ASN A 234 -8.98 18.55 -13.61
CA ASN A 234 -9.18 19.74 -14.40
C ASN A 234 -10.59 19.71 -14.99
N TYR A 235 -11.47 20.53 -14.44
CA TYR A 235 -12.78 20.94 -14.95
C TYR A 235 -12.77 22.47 -15.17
N GLY A 236 -11.59 23.04 -15.45
CA GLY A 236 -11.40 24.46 -15.69
C GLY A 236 -11.66 25.39 -14.49
N PRO A 237 -11.39 26.69 -14.63
CA PRO A 237 -11.35 27.64 -13.51
C PRO A 237 -12.69 27.83 -12.79
N ALA A 238 -13.80 27.54 -13.48
CA ALA A 238 -15.14 27.69 -12.94
C ALA A 238 -15.65 26.47 -12.16
N CYS A 239 -15.20 25.27 -12.52
CA CYS A 239 -15.66 24.02 -11.91
C CYS A 239 -14.56 23.30 -11.12
N SER A 240 -13.29 23.71 -11.28
CA SER A 240 -12.13 23.28 -10.51
C SER A 240 -11.45 24.48 -9.87
N SER A 241 -11.67 24.66 -8.57
CA SER A 241 -10.81 25.43 -7.63
C SER A 241 -11.57 25.68 -6.33
N SER A 242 -10.93 26.37 -5.39
CA SER A 242 -11.56 27.08 -4.26
C SER A 242 -12.70 28.03 -4.67
N ALA A 243 -12.86 28.35 -5.96
CA ALA A 243 -13.97 29.16 -6.48
C ALA A 243 -15.27 28.36 -6.73
N SER A 244 -15.24 27.02 -6.68
CA SER A 244 -16.44 26.19 -6.71
C SER A 244 -16.51 25.31 -5.45
N PRO A 245 -17.37 25.63 -4.47
CA PRO A 245 -17.51 24.83 -3.25
C PRO A 245 -18.07 23.41 -3.50
N ASN A 246 -18.49 23.12 -4.74
CA ASN A 246 -19.26 21.92 -5.09
C ASN A 246 -18.41 20.78 -5.70
N THR A 247 -17.11 21.00 -5.92
CA THR A 247 -16.19 19.95 -6.39
C THR A 247 -15.36 19.38 -5.24
N LEU A 248 -15.44 18.06 -5.07
CA LEU A 248 -14.64 17.25 -4.15
C LEU A 248 -13.49 16.53 -4.87
N ALA A 249 -13.36 16.69 -6.20
CA ALA A 249 -12.37 16.04 -7.07
C ALA A 249 -10.94 16.57 -6.87
N LYS A 250 -10.45 16.54 -5.64
CA LYS A 250 -9.12 16.98 -5.22
C LYS A 250 -8.52 15.98 -4.24
N SER A 251 -7.19 15.89 -4.20
CA SER A 251 -6.49 15.07 -3.22
C SER A 251 -6.41 15.76 -1.86
N VAL A 252 -5.97 15.00 -0.85
CA VAL A 252 -5.38 15.60 0.35
C VAL A 252 -4.12 16.39 -0.01
N GLN A 253 -3.73 17.30 0.87
CA GLN A 253 -2.43 17.96 0.77
C GLN A 253 -1.33 16.96 1.14
N VAL A 254 -0.28 16.94 0.32
CA VAL A 254 0.93 16.16 0.53
C VAL A 254 2.06 17.11 0.93
N THR A 255 2.53 17.01 2.17
CA THR A 255 3.74 17.71 2.62
C THR A 255 4.95 16.85 2.30
N VAL A 256 5.86 17.38 1.49
CA VAL A 256 7.16 16.79 1.22
C VAL A 256 8.20 17.52 2.04
N THR A 257 8.95 16.79 2.86
CA THR A 257 10.14 17.28 3.57
C THR A 257 11.40 16.71 2.92
N VAL A 258 12.52 17.41 3.07
CA VAL A 258 13.81 16.98 2.54
C VAL A 258 14.78 16.82 3.71
N ALA A 259 15.21 15.60 3.94
CA ALA A 259 16.21 15.26 4.94
C ALA A 259 17.63 15.27 4.34
N THR A 260 18.60 15.43 5.22
CA THR A 260 20.03 15.58 4.95
C THR A 260 20.82 14.55 5.73
N ALA A 261 22.10 14.37 5.41
CA ALA A 261 22.95 13.39 6.09
C ALA A 261 23.18 13.66 7.59
N SER A 262 22.79 14.83 8.11
CA SER A 262 22.83 15.14 9.55
C SER A 262 21.56 14.74 10.30
N ASP A 263 20.50 14.36 9.59
CA ASP A 263 19.25 13.91 10.19
C ASP A 263 19.34 12.44 10.59
N SER A 264 18.36 11.96 11.35
CA SER A 264 18.19 10.54 11.68
C SER A 264 16.79 10.06 11.31
N LEU A 265 16.67 8.76 11.04
CA LEU A 265 15.39 8.09 10.88
C LEU A 265 15.02 7.34 12.15
N GLN A 266 13.75 6.99 12.27
CA GLN A 266 13.19 6.18 13.34
C GLN A 266 12.28 5.10 12.75
N ILE A 267 12.15 4.00 13.48
CA ILE A 267 11.21 2.93 13.17
C ILE A 267 10.12 2.96 14.24
N ASN A 268 8.87 2.91 13.83
CA ASN A 268 7.71 2.75 14.70
C ASN A 268 6.84 1.58 14.23
N SER A 269 5.91 1.17 15.08
CA SER A 269 4.80 0.27 14.75
C SER A 269 3.47 0.99 14.99
N LEU A 270 2.35 0.37 14.60
CA LEU A 270 1.04 1.04 14.65
C LEU A 270 0.58 1.26 16.09
N ASN A 271 0.81 0.27 16.95
CA ASN A 271 0.36 0.29 18.34
C ASN A 271 1.51 0.22 19.36
N GLY A 272 2.76 0.33 18.91
CA GLY A 272 3.92 0.25 19.80
C GLY A 272 4.24 -1.18 20.24
N GLU A 273 3.99 -2.16 19.38
CA GLU A 273 4.21 -3.58 19.62
C GLU A 273 5.68 -3.86 20.01
N THR A 274 5.93 -4.42 21.19
CA THR A 274 7.29 -4.77 21.66
C THR A 274 7.60 -6.26 21.54
N GLU A 275 6.63 -7.05 21.12
CA GLU A 275 6.72 -8.51 21.00
C GLU A 275 6.24 -8.94 19.61
N VAL A 276 6.77 -10.04 19.09
CA VAL A 276 6.48 -10.53 17.75
C VAL A 276 6.22 -12.03 17.74
N CYS A 277 5.39 -12.41 16.78
CA CYS A 277 4.89 -13.76 16.57
C CYS A 277 5.11 -14.09 15.10
N GLU A 278 5.79 -15.19 14.77
CA GLU A 278 6.15 -15.49 13.37
C GLU A 278 4.93 -15.54 12.43
N THR A 279 3.79 -16.03 12.93
CA THR A 279 2.57 -16.22 12.13
C THR A 279 1.74 -14.95 11.93
N ILE A 280 1.90 -13.94 12.80
CA ILE A 280 1.14 -12.68 12.74
C ILE A 280 2.01 -11.55 12.17
N GLY A 281 3.26 -11.50 12.63
CA GLY A 281 4.20 -10.43 12.37
C GLY A 281 3.80 -9.09 13.00
N VAL A 282 4.72 -8.12 12.92
CA VAL A 282 4.51 -6.72 13.31
C VAL A 282 4.88 -5.85 12.12
N GLU A 283 3.97 -4.97 11.69
CA GLU A 283 4.29 -4.00 10.64
C GLU A 283 5.08 -2.83 11.23
N LEU A 284 6.32 -2.68 10.75
CA LEU A 284 7.22 -1.59 11.08
C LEU A 284 7.18 -0.53 9.98
N TYR A 285 7.20 0.74 10.38
CA TYR A 285 7.18 1.93 9.52
C TYR A 285 8.46 2.74 9.70
N LEU A 286 9.11 3.08 8.59
CA LEU A 286 10.29 3.95 8.59
C LEU A 286 9.89 5.41 8.41
N GLN A 287 10.31 6.28 9.33
CA GLN A 287 9.91 7.68 9.38
C GLN A 287 11.04 8.61 9.85
N ASP A 288 10.85 9.92 9.67
CA ASP A 288 11.70 10.93 10.33
C ASP A 288 11.26 11.20 11.79
N SER A 289 12.03 12.03 12.49
CA SER A 289 11.75 12.44 13.88
C SER A 289 10.46 13.23 14.07
N SER A 290 9.81 13.67 12.97
CA SER A 290 8.52 14.35 12.99
C SER A 290 7.35 13.40 12.65
N GLY A 291 7.63 12.11 12.44
CA GLY A 291 6.63 11.09 12.10
C GLY A 291 6.23 11.07 10.62
N ASN A 292 7.00 11.71 9.74
CA ASN A 292 6.74 11.63 8.30
C ASN A 292 7.35 10.35 7.74
N LEU A 293 6.55 9.55 7.03
CA LEU A 293 7.03 8.31 6.42
C LEU A 293 8.08 8.58 5.34
N VAL A 294 9.09 7.73 5.27
CA VAL A 294 10.05 7.77 4.15
C VAL A 294 9.32 7.47 2.84
N ALA A 295 9.64 8.21 1.79
CA ALA A 295 9.09 8.02 0.46
C ALA A 295 9.31 6.59 -0.05
N ASN A 296 8.24 5.90 -0.43
CA ASN A 296 8.32 4.60 -1.08
C ASN A 296 8.98 4.73 -2.47
N GLY A 297 9.77 3.73 -2.88
CA GLY A 297 10.65 3.77 -4.05
C GLY A 297 12.01 4.42 -3.81
N SER A 298 12.30 4.84 -2.58
CA SER A 298 13.66 5.21 -2.17
C SER A 298 14.55 3.98 -2.01
N ASN A 299 15.88 4.15 -2.07
CA ASN A 299 16.86 3.09 -1.82
C ASN A 299 16.94 2.75 -0.32
N ILE A 300 15.94 2.03 0.19
CA ILE A 300 15.84 1.60 1.59
C ILE A 300 16.46 0.22 1.75
N ILE A 301 17.21 0.03 2.84
CA ILE A 301 17.77 -1.26 3.25
C ILE A 301 17.41 -1.47 4.73
N TRP A 302 16.75 -2.58 5.03
CA TRP A 302 16.46 -3.00 6.40
C TRP A 302 17.52 -3.96 6.94
N TYR A 303 17.71 -3.95 8.25
CA TYR A 303 18.65 -4.80 8.98
C TYR A 303 17.97 -5.42 10.19
N LEU A 304 18.30 -6.69 10.46
CA LEU A 304 17.98 -7.40 11.70
C LEU A 304 19.29 -7.75 12.40
N ASN A 305 19.46 -7.27 13.64
CA ASN A 305 20.69 -7.48 14.43
C ASN A 305 21.96 -7.08 13.66
N GLY A 306 21.88 -6.01 12.87
CA GLY A 306 22.98 -5.50 12.03
C GLY A 306 23.20 -6.25 10.72
N THR A 307 22.46 -7.33 10.44
CA THR A 307 22.53 -8.10 9.19
C THR A 307 21.45 -7.64 8.21
N VAL A 308 21.80 -7.45 6.94
CA VAL A 308 20.84 -7.03 5.90
C VAL A 308 19.72 -8.04 5.74
N ILE A 309 18.48 -7.54 5.71
CA ILE A 309 17.30 -8.33 5.35
C ILE A 309 17.12 -8.28 3.82
N PRO A 310 17.27 -9.39 3.10
CA PRO A 310 17.20 -9.38 1.64
C PRO A 310 15.82 -8.92 1.13
N ASN A 311 15.82 -8.13 0.05
CA ASN A 311 14.63 -7.65 -0.65
C ASN A 311 13.67 -6.76 0.17
N ALA A 312 14.01 -6.41 1.40
CA ALA A 312 13.28 -5.43 2.19
C ALA A 312 13.65 -4.01 1.73
N THR A 313 12.91 -3.47 0.76
CA THR A 313 13.19 -2.16 0.13
C THR A 313 12.04 -1.16 0.26
N ASN A 314 10.94 -1.54 0.91
CA ASN A 314 9.80 -0.65 1.14
C ASN A 314 10.03 0.22 2.37
N ASN A 315 9.24 1.29 2.50
CA ASN A 315 9.20 2.12 3.70
C ASN A 315 8.49 1.45 4.89
N THR A 316 7.93 0.26 4.67
CA THR A 316 7.43 -0.63 5.70
C THR A 316 8.11 -1.99 5.61
N TYR A 317 8.15 -2.71 6.74
CA TYR A 317 8.64 -4.07 6.83
C TYR A 317 7.81 -4.86 7.85
N THR A 318 7.33 -6.04 7.46
CA THR A 318 6.64 -6.95 8.38
C THR A 318 7.67 -7.83 9.08
N ALA A 319 7.97 -7.52 10.33
CA ALA A 319 8.87 -8.30 11.17
C ALA A 319 8.18 -9.58 11.67
N THR A 320 8.85 -10.72 11.57
CA THR A 320 8.32 -12.03 12.00
C THR A 320 9.23 -12.72 13.02
N GLN A 321 10.29 -12.06 13.47
CA GLN A 321 11.28 -12.59 14.40
C GLN A 321 11.71 -11.51 15.38
N GLY A 322 12.06 -11.90 16.59
CA GLY A 322 12.65 -11.05 17.61
C GLY A 322 14.03 -10.54 17.20
N GLY A 323 14.39 -9.37 17.70
CA GLY A 323 15.68 -8.73 17.51
C GLY A 323 15.62 -7.23 17.34
N ALA A 324 16.79 -6.63 17.12
CA ALA A 324 16.95 -5.20 16.93
C ALA A 324 16.90 -4.84 15.44
N TYR A 325 15.86 -4.12 15.04
CA TYR A 325 15.64 -3.65 13.68
C TYR A 325 16.20 -2.25 13.47
N THR A 326 16.97 -2.08 12.40
CA THR A 326 17.39 -0.77 11.89
C THR A 326 17.15 -0.68 10.39
N ALA A 327 17.19 0.53 9.84
CA ALA A 327 17.09 0.74 8.41
C ALA A 327 17.97 1.91 7.98
N SER A 328 18.33 1.92 6.69
CA SER A 328 19.05 3.02 6.07
C SER A 328 18.43 3.41 4.75
N LEU A 329 18.57 4.68 4.42
CA LEU A 329 18.22 5.30 3.16
C LEU A 329 19.52 5.81 2.53
N ASN A 330 19.85 5.36 1.32
CA ASN A 330 21.07 5.80 0.62
C ASN A 330 20.81 6.10 -0.86
N ASN A 331 20.82 7.37 -1.23
CA ASN A 331 20.73 7.80 -2.63
C ASN A 331 22.05 8.35 -3.19
N GLY A 332 23.19 7.91 -2.65
CA GLY A 332 24.54 8.31 -3.05
C GLY A 332 24.98 9.65 -2.47
N SER A 333 24.21 10.73 -2.66
CA SER A 333 24.51 12.07 -2.12
C SER A 333 23.99 12.30 -0.69
N CYS A 334 23.12 11.41 -0.22
CA CYS A 334 22.44 11.52 1.06
C CYS A 334 22.27 10.11 1.61
N THR A 335 22.87 9.88 2.78
CA THR A 335 22.77 8.64 3.54
C THR A 335 22.25 8.99 4.92
N ILE A 336 21.12 8.41 5.29
CA ILE A 336 20.46 8.60 6.58
C ILE A 336 20.11 7.23 7.12
N ASN A 337 20.32 7.01 8.40
CA ASN A 337 20.05 5.73 9.04
C ASN A 337 19.28 5.91 10.34
N VAL A 338 18.65 4.83 10.77
CA VAL A 338 18.25 4.65 12.16
C VAL A 338 19.53 4.40 12.96
N PRO A 339 19.86 5.22 13.98
CA PRO A 339 21.02 4.96 14.83
C PRO A 339 20.88 3.62 15.54
N ASN A 340 21.99 2.87 15.71
CA ASN A 340 21.95 1.59 16.43
C ASN A 340 21.45 1.72 17.88
N SER A 341 21.65 2.88 18.51
CA SER A 341 21.13 3.20 19.85
C SER A 341 19.61 3.43 19.89
N GLU A 342 18.98 3.57 18.74
CA GLU A 342 17.53 3.80 18.56
C GLU A 342 16.90 2.67 17.72
N ALA A 343 17.54 1.49 17.67
CA ALA A 343 16.97 0.33 17.00
C ALA A 343 15.60 -0.04 17.60
N TYR A 344 14.67 -0.45 16.76
CA TYR A 344 13.37 -0.94 17.21
C TYR A 344 13.51 -2.40 17.64
N VAL A 345 13.27 -2.70 18.91
CA VAL A 345 13.48 -4.04 19.47
C VAL A 345 12.14 -4.75 19.60
N LEU A 346 12.08 -5.95 19.04
CA LEU A 346 10.99 -6.90 19.23
C LEU A 346 11.53 -8.12 19.98
N GLU A 347 10.77 -8.60 20.96
CA GLU A 347 11.04 -9.87 21.62
C GLU A 347 10.14 -10.97 21.04
N ASP A 348 10.65 -12.19 20.86
CA ASP A 348 9.81 -13.29 20.41
C ASP A 348 8.79 -13.67 21.49
N ILE A 349 7.51 -13.79 21.12
CA ILE A 349 6.50 -14.38 21.99
C ILE A 349 6.86 -15.86 22.16
N THR A 350 7.12 -16.24 23.41
CA THR A 350 7.52 -17.59 23.78
C THR A 350 6.85 -18.02 25.09
N PHE A 351 7.04 -19.28 25.45
CA PHE A 351 6.55 -19.90 26.67
C PHE A 351 7.72 -20.31 27.57
N ASN A 352 7.44 -20.91 28.73
CA ASN A 352 8.42 -21.49 29.62
C ASN A 352 8.28 -23.02 29.62
N ALA A 353 9.41 -23.73 29.63
CA ALA A 353 9.42 -25.17 29.87
C ALA A 353 10.62 -25.57 30.73
N THR A 354 10.41 -26.55 31.62
CA THR A 354 11.45 -27.09 32.49
C THR A 354 11.30 -28.60 32.65
N LEU A 355 12.40 -29.27 32.97
CA LEU A 355 12.42 -30.66 33.41
C LEU A 355 12.36 -30.74 34.95
N ASN A 356 11.72 -31.78 35.46
CA ASN A 356 11.66 -32.09 36.90
C ASN A 356 12.99 -32.57 37.50
N VAL A 357 14.02 -32.77 36.68
CA VAL A 357 15.32 -33.31 37.06
C VAL A 357 16.45 -32.37 36.62
N SER A 358 17.53 -32.34 37.41
CA SER A 358 18.77 -31.63 37.05
C SER A 358 19.63 -32.47 36.11
N THR A 359 20.42 -31.79 35.28
CA THR A 359 21.41 -32.41 34.39
C THR A 359 22.84 -32.18 34.92
N PRO A 360 23.73 -33.19 34.92
CA PRO A 360 23.46 -34.58 34.58
C PRO A 360 22.64 -35.30 35.67
N TYR A 361 21.87 -36.31 35.27
CA TYR A 361 21.14 -37.21 36.16
C TYR A 361 21.81 -38.58 36.20
N GLU A 362 22.11 -39.08 37.40
CA GLU A 362 22.73 -40.38 37.61
C GLU A 362 21.65 -41.46 37.79
N LEU A 363 21.61 -42.42 36.87
CA LEU A 363 20.62 -43.48 36.86
C LEU A 363 21.01 -44.58 37.87
N GLU A 364 20.09 -44.98 38.75
CA GLU A 364 20.33 -46.11 39.65
C GLU A 364 20.46 -47.44 38.86
N LEU A 365 21.25 -48.38 39.37
CA LEU A 365 21.50 -49.65 38.67
C LEU A 365 20.18 -50.44 38.51
N GLY A 366 19.79 -50.69 37.26
CA GLY A 366 18.51 -51.34 36.94
C GLY A 366 17.28 -50.49 37.26
N GLY A 367 17.48 -49.23 37.63
CA GLY A 367 16.44 -48.26 37.89
C GLY A 367 15.86 -47.66 36.62
N ASN A 368 14.74 -46.98 36.79
CA ASN A 368 14.18 -46.08 35.81
C ASN A 368 13.56 -44.89 36.55
N PHE A 369 13.37 -43.79 35.84
CA PHE A 369 12.65 -42.63 36.35
C PHE A 369 11.88 -41.94 35.23
N ASP A 370 10.89 -41.15 35.61
CA ASP A 370 10.11 -40.36 34.67
C ASP A 370 10.69 -38.93 34.59
N ALA A 371 11.23 -38.58 33.43
CA ALA A 371 11.53 -37.20 33.06
C ALA A 371 10.24 -36.53 32.64
N ILE A 372 9.82 -35.50 33.37
CA ILE A 372 8.55 -34.80 33.18
C ILE A 372 8.83 -33.35 32.79
N VAL A 373 8.32 -32.95 31.63
CA VAL A 373 8.31 -31.56 31.18
C VAL A 373 7.11 -30.84 31.79
N THR A 374 7.39 -29.73 32.48
CA THR A 374 6.38 -28.76 32.92
C THR A 374 6.46 -27.54 32.01
N THR A 375 5.33 -27.11 31.45
CA THR A 375 5.27 -25.95 30.54
C THR A 375 3.95 -25.19 30.67
N ASP A 376 3.98 -23.89 30.40
CA ASP A 376 2.80 -23.01 30.27
C ASP A 376 2.34 -22.84 28.80
N ALA A 377 2.94 -23.56 27.85
CA ALA A 377 2.55 -23.55 26.44
C ALA A 377 1.09 -23.93 26.20
N ILE A 378 0.46 -23.29 25.22
CA ILE A 378 -0.94 -23.55 24.85
C ILE A 378 -1.03 -24.68 23.81
N SER A 379 -1.62 -25.82 24.19
CA SER A 379 -1.70 -27.04 23.35
C SER A 379 -0.32 -27.55 22.90
N PRO A 380 0.59 -27.90 23.84
CA PRO A 380 1.95 -28.30 23.50
C PRO A 380 2.00 -29.67 22.84
N SER A 381 2.99 -29.85 21.96
CA SER A 381 3.46 -31.15 21.50
C SER A 381 4.91 -31.38 21.91
N PHE A 382 5.29 -32.64 22.09
CA PHE A 382 6.62 -33.04 22.58
C PHE A 382 7.25 -34.02 21.58
N GLU A 383 8.52 -33.80 21.26
CA GLU A 383 9.33 -34.70 20.44
C GLU A 383 10.63 -35.03 21.18
N TRP A 384 10.79 -36.30 21.55
CA TRP A 384 11.94 -36.76 22.34
C TRP A 384 13.00 -37.38 21.44
N PHE A 385 14.26 -37.14 21.79
CA PHE A 385 15.44 -37.68 21.12
C PHE A 385 16.37 -38.34 22.13
N LEU A 386 17.05 -39.41 21.72
CA LEU A 386 18.16 -40.02 22.45
C LEU A 386 19.40 -40.06 21.55
N ASN A 387 20.47 -39.39 21.97
CA ASN A 387 21.72 -39.26 21.22
C ASN A 387 21.48 -38.80 19.77
N GLY A 388 20.55 -37.85 19.59
CA GLY A 388 20.14 -37.30 18.29
C GLY A 388 19.14 -38.15 17.49
N ASN A 389 18.75 -39.34 17.95
CA ASN A 389 17.74 -40.17 17.29
C ASN A 389 16.35 -39.93 17.88
N ILE A 390 15.36 -39.68 17.02
CA ILE A 390 13.96 -39.49 17.43
C ILE A 390 13.40 -40.75 18.12
N LEU A 391 12.65 -40.55 19.19
CA LEU A 391 11.90 -41.58 19.91
C LEU A 391 10.41 -41.51 19.52
N SER A 392 9.66 -42.59 19.76
CA SER A 392 8.22 -42.64 19.44
C SER A 392 7.33 -41.96 20.50
N GLU A 393 7.90 -41.53 21.63
CA GLU A 393 7.16 -40.89 22.72
C GLU A 393 6.80 -39.45 22.35
N THR A 394 5.55 -39.06 22.63
CA THR A 394 5.00 -37.74 22.26
C THR A 394 4.29 -37.04 23.42
N SER A 395 4.26 -37.64 24.61
CA SER A 395 3.74 -37.03 25.82
C SER A 395 4.79 -36.16 26.51
N ASN A 396 4.35 -35.39 27.51
CA ASN A 396 5.25 -34.57 28.33
C ASN A 396 6.13 -35.39 29.28
N THR A 397 6.02 -36.72 29.28
CA THR A 397 6.72 -37.62 30.19
C THR A 397 7.45 -38.70 29.40
N LEU A 398 8.73 -38.90 29.71
CA LEU A 398 9.52 -40.00 29.15
C LEU A 398 10.06 -40.86 30.30
N ASN A 399 9.77 -42.16 30.27
CA ASN A 399 10.40 -43.11 31.18
C ASN A 399 11.81 -43.44 30.66
N ILE A 400 12.82 -43.06 31.44
CA ILE A 400 14.24 -43.22 31.10
C ILE A 400 14.82 -44.37 31.91
N ASN A 401 15.51 -45.29 31.23
CA ASN A 401 16.12 -46.49 31.82
C ASN A 401 17.53 -46.79 31.27
N ALA A 402 18.11 -45.86 30.52
CA ALA A 402 19.44 -45.99 29.93
C ALA A 402 20.16 -44.63 29.98
N ALA A 403 21.48 -44.69 30.05
CA ALA A 403 22.34 -43.53 29.91
C ALA A 403 22.34 -42.99 28.46
N GLY A 404 22.53 -41.69 28.32
CA GLY A 404 22.61 -40.98 27.05
C GLY A 404 22.16 -39.52 27.17
N LEU A 405 22.37 -38.76 26.09
CA LEU A 405 21.88 -37.39 25.99
C LEU A 405 20.45 -37.42 25.45
N TYR A 406 19.50 -37.05 26.31
CA TYR A 406 18.10 -36.87 25.95
C TYR A 406 17.82 -35.41 25.61
N THR A 407 17.08 -35.18 24.54
CA THR A 407 16.61 -33.86 24.13
C THR A 407 15.09 -33.92 23.96
N VAL A 408 14.36 -32.94 24.46
CA VAL A 408 12.93 -32.78 24.18
C VAL A 408 12.68 -31.42 23.54
N ILE A 409 12.05 -31.44 22.37
CA ILE A 409 11.54 -30.25 21.71
C ILE A 409 10.08 -30.10 22.09
N VAL A 410 9.77 -29.02 22.80
CA VAL A 410 8.41 -28.62 23.15
C VAL A 410 7.96 -27.60 22.12
N THR A 411 6.80 -27.80 21.49
CA THR A 411 6.22 -26.85 20.52
C THR A 411 4.85 -26.39 20.98
N GLU A 412 4.63 -25.08 21.02
CA GLU A 412 3.29 -24.51 21.22
C GLU A 412 2.52 -24.49 19.90
N ASN A 413 1.32 -25.10 19.85
CA ASN A 413 0.57 -25.26 18.60
C ASN A 413 -0.66 -24.34 18.48
N SER A 414 -0.88 -23.45 19.45
CA SER A 414 -2.05 -22.57 19.46
C SER A 414 -1.63 -21.16 19.80
N GLY A 415 -1.91 -20.20 18.90
CA GLY A 415 -1.47 -18.83 19.06
C GLY A 415 -0.13 -18.62 18.36
N CYS A 416 0.89 -18.18 19.10
CA CYS A 416 2.23 -17.99 18.56
C CYS A 416 3.00 -19.30 18.61
N VAL A 417 3.24 -19.86 17.43
CA VAL A 417 4.02 -21.08 17.30
C VAL A 417 5.46 -20.76 17.69
N SER A 418 5.91 -21.32 18.81
CA SER A 418 7.25 -21.21 19.34
C SER A 418 7.73 -22.60 19.76
N THR A 419 9.05 -22.76 19.90
CA THR A 419 9.69 -24.02 20.28
C THR A 419 10.75 -23.79 21.36
N ILE A 420 10.75 -24.65 22.37
CA ILE A 420 11.82 -24.72 23.38
C ILE A 420 12.46 -26.11 23.35
N GLU A 421 13.79 -26.13 23.29
CA GLU A 421 14.59 -27.34 23.43
C GLU A 421 15.11 -27.46 24.87
N LEU A 422 14.86 -28.59 25.51
CA LEU A 422 15.44 -28.94 26.81
C LEU A 422 16.36 -30.15 26.66
N ASN A 423 17.50 -30.11 27.33
CA ASN A 423 18.52 -31.17 27.28
C ASN A 423 18.73 -31.80 28.67
N LEU A 424 18.88 -33.12 28.70
CA LEU A 424 19.10 -33.93 29.89
C LEU A 424 20.18 -34.98 29.62
N ASP A 425 21.33 -34.80 30.24
CA ASP A 425 22.42 -35.79 30.22
C ASP A 425 22.17 -36.85 31.30
N VAL A 426 21.92 -38.09 30.90
CA VAL A 426 21.70 -39.21 31.81
C VAL A 426 22.94 -40.08 31.80
N ILE A 427 23.52 -40.29 32.97
CA ILE A 427 24.76 -41.04 33.14
C ILE A 427 24.50 -42.33 33.92
N ASP A 428 25.31 -43.34 33.63
CA ASP A 428 25.34 -44.57 34.41
C ASP A 428 25.72 -44.27 35.87
N PRO A 429 25.31 -45.15 36.82
CA PRO A 429 25.71 -45.00 38.20
C PRO A 429 27.23 -45.02 38.32
N SER A 430 27.75 -43.96 38.94
CA SER A 430 29.14 -43.75 39.29
C SER A 430 29.49 -44.62 40.50
N VAL A 431 30.77 -44.94 40.63
CA VAL A 431 31.32 -45.48 41.87
C VAL A 431 31.91 -44.34 42.70
N ASP A 432 31.80 -44.41 44.02
CA ASP A 432 32.39 -43.39 44.92
C ASP A 432 33.91 -43.47 44.96
N GLU A 433 34.46 -44.68 44.86
CA GLU A 433 35.89 -44.94 44.92
C GLU A 433 36.33 -45.81 43.73
N ILE A 434 37.60 -45.65 43.34
CA ILE A 434 38.24 -46.54 42.38
C ILE A 434 38.37 -47.92 43.04
N PRO A 435 37.71 -48.96 42.51
CA PRO A 435 37.73 -50.27 43.14
C PRO A 435 39.12 -50.92 43.04
N ASN A 436 39.39 -51.88 43.91
CA ASN A 436 40.56 -52.75 43.83
C ASN A 436 40.19 -54.20 43.47
N LEU A 437 38.92 -54.44 43.20
CA LEU A 437 38.35 -55.74 42.87
C LEU A 437 37.21 -55.60 41.86
N ILE A 438 37.20 -56.47 40.85
CA ILE A 438 36.06 -56.67 39.95
C ILE A 438 35.74 -58.18 39.83
N SER A 439 34.49 -58.51 39.51
CA SER A 439 33.99 -59.87 39.34
C SER A 439 33.24 -60.05 38.00
N PRO A 440 33.96 -60.23 36.87
CA PRO A 440 33.35 -60.39 35.54
C PRO A 440 32.71 -61.79 35.35
N ASN A 441 31.67 -62.11 36.12
CA ASN A 441 31.01 -63.42 36.15
C ASN A 441 29.66 -63.46 35.40
N GLY A 442 29.18 -62.31 34.91
CA GLY A 442 27.93 -62.17 34.17
C GLY A 442 26.68 -62.04 35.04
N ASP A 443 26.81 -61.80 36.36
CA ASP A 443 25.68 -61.53 37.26
C ASP A 443 25.25 -60.05 37.25
N GLY A 444 26.01 -59.19 36.56
CA GLY A 444 25.75 -57.76 36.40
C GLY A 444 26.34 -56.89 37.51
N ILE A 445 26.99 -57.48 38.51
CA ILE A 445 27.59 -56.78 39.66
C ILE A 445 29.12 -56.80 39.52
N ASN A 446 29.73 -55.61 39.60
CA ASN A 446 31.19 -55.43 39.50
C ASN A 446 31.83 -56.06 38.24
N GLU A 447 31.09 -56.09 37.13
CA GLU A 447 31.55 -56.69 35.86
C GLU A 447 32.71 -55.94 35.21
N LYS A 448 32.74 -54.62 35.40
CA LYS A 448 33.69 -53.70 34.78
C LYS A 448 34.43 -52.91 35.83
N PHE A 449 35.65 -52.50 35.49
CA PHE A 449 36.46 -51.59 36.28
C PHE A 449 35.92 -50.16 36.15
N LYS A 450 34.77 -49.90 36.77
CA LYS A 450 34.17 -48.57 36.79
C LYS A 450 34.95 -47.66 37.74
N VAL A 451 35.14 -46.39 37.34
CA VAL A 451 35.74 -45.33 38.16
C VAL A 451 34.76 -44.16 38.30
N PRO A 452 34.97 -43.25 39.28
CA PRO A 452 34.05 -42.14 39.51
C PRO A 452 33.81 -41.28 38.26
N TYR A 453 32.58 -40.82 38.05
CA TYR A 453 32.20 -39.99 36.89
C TYR A 453 33.04 -38.72 36.76
N SER A 454 33.45 -38.13 37.88
CA SER A 454 34.35 -36.96 37.90
C SER A 454 35.70 -37.21 37.20
N LEU A 455 36.10 -38.48 37.05
CA LEU A 455 37.29 -38.88 36.31
C LEU A 455 37.01 -39.06 34.82
N THR A 456 35.86 -39.60 34.43
CA THR A 456 35.51 -39.90 33.03
C THR A 456 34.85 -38.74 32.28
N SER A 457 34.23 -37.79 32.97
CA SER A 457 33.45 -36.67 32.40
C SER A 457 34.25 -35.67 31.56
N SER A 458 35.58 -35.70 31.62
CA SER A 458 36.46 -34.70 30.97
C SER A 458 37.20 -35.21 29.73
N ASN A 459 36.90 -36.44 29.26
CA ASN A 459 37.50 -37.04 28.07
C ASN A 459 39.03 -36.89 27.98
N ASN A 460 39.72 -37.18 29.09
CA ASN A 460 41.18 -37.05 29.23
C ASN A 460 41.77 -38.06 30.24
N LEU A 461 41.02 -39.11 30.58
CA LEU A 461 41.45 -40.16 31.50
C LEU A 461 42.09 -41.29 30.71
N ASN A 462 43.39 -41.48 30.82
CA ASN A 462 44.09 -42.62 30.24
C ASN A 462 44.16 -43.75 31.26
N LEU A 463 43.87 -44.97 30.82
CA LEU A 463 43.98 -46.18 31.64
C LEU A 463 44.91 -47.17 30.95
N GLU A 464 45.97 -47.59 31.64
CA GLU A 464 46.85 -48.67 31.25
C GLU A 464 46.69 -49.83 32.25
N ILE A 465 46.59 -51.08 31.76
CA ILE A 465 46.48 -52.28 32.59
C ILE A 465 47.52 -53.29 32.13
N PHE A 466 48.23 -53.86 33.10
CA PHE A 466 49.30 -54.83 32.93
C PHE A 466 48.96 -56.12 33.69
N ASN A 467 49.25 -57.28 33.10
CA ASN A 467 49.10 -58.56 33.79
C ASN A 467 50.28 -58.81 34.77
N SER A 468 50.26 -59.95 35.45
CA SER A 468 51.27 -60.33 36.45
C SER A 468 52.69 -60.54 35.89
N SER A 469 52.86 -60.72 34.58
CA SER A 469 54.17 -60.78 33.93
C SER A 469 54.69 -59.40 33.49
N GLY A 470 53.92 -58.34 33.73
CA GLY A 470 54.24 -56.97 33.32
C GLY A 470 53.89 -56.65 31.87
N GLN A 471 53.18 -57.53 31.17
CA GLN A 471 52.70 -57.27 29.81
C GLN A 471 51.45 -56.39 29.86
N GLN A 472 51.44 -55.32 29.06
CA GLN A 472 50.26 -54.47 28.88
C GLN A 472 49.15 -55.25 28.16
N VAL A 473 48.00 -55.36 28.80
CA VAL A 473 46.81 -56.07 28.29
C VAL A 473 45.68 -55.12 27.88
N PHE A 474 45.73 -53.87 28.34
CA PHE A 474 44.79 -52.84 27.94
C PHE A 474 45.46 -51.47 28.02
N ALA A 475 45.17 -50.61 27.05
CA ALA A 475 45.45 -49.19 27.14
C ALA A 475 44.38 -48.42 26.37
N THR A 476 43.95 -47.30 26.91
CA THR A 476 43.06 -46.39 26.21
C THR A 476 43.38 -44.94 26.55
N GLU A 477 43.14 -44.08 25.56
CA GLU A 477 43.09 -42.64 25.72
C GLU A 477 41.59 -42.29 25.83
N ASN A 478 41.16 -41.84 27.02
CA ASN A 478 39.75 -41.58 27.39
C ASN A 478 38.95 -42.82 27.78
N TYR A 479 39.32 -43.40 28.92
CA TYR A 479 38.62 -44.51 29.54
C TYR A 479 37.18 -44.15 29.92
N GLN A 480 36.23 -44.93 29.41
CA GLN A 480 34.79 -44.78 29.62
C GLN A 480 34.19 -45.99 30.34
N ASN A 481 34.87 -46.48 31.39
CA ASN A 481 34.38 -47.58 32.21
C ASN A 481 34.09 -48.88 31.42
N THR A 482 34.84 -49.15 30.34
CA THR A 482 34.54 -50.24 29.40
C THR A 482 35.27 -51.56 29.69
N TRP A 483 36.35 -51.56 30.48
CA TRP A 483 37.20 -52.73 30.66
C TRP A 483 36.71 -53.64 31.80
N PRO A 484 36.79 -54.98 31.67
CA PRO A 484 37.22 -55.74 30.48
C PRO A 484 36.12 -55.85 29.41
N GLU A 485 36.51 -55.78 28.13
CA GLU A 485 35.59 -55.94 26.99
C GLU A 485 35.44 -57.40 26.54
N ASN A 486 36.48 -58.22 26.68
CA ASN A 486 36.48 -59.64 26.35
C ASN A 486 36.89 -60.47 27.58
N ILE A 487 36.06 -61.41 27.98
CA ILE A 487 36.31 -62.31 29.12
C ILE A 487 36.96 -63.60 28.58
N ASP A 488 38.20 -63.50 28.08
CA ASP A 488 38.96 -64.66 27.61
C ASP A 488 39.44 -65.57 28.77
N GLU A 489 40.06 -66.71 28.44
CA GLU A 489 40.63 -67.69 29.39
C GLU A 489 41.56 -67.08 30.47
N ALA A 490 42.07 -65.86 30.26
CA ALA A 490 42.85 -65.09 31.23
C ALA A 490 42.11 -64.77 32.55
N PHE A 491 40.78 -64.92 32.61
CA PHE A 491 39.94 -64.68 33.78
C PHE A 491 39.47 -65.98 34.49
N GLN A 492 39.94 -67.16 34.07
CA GLN A 492 39.50 -68.47 34.61
C GLN A 492 40.00 -68.77 36.04
N ALA A 493 40.96 -67.99 36.55
CA ALA A 493 41.48 -68.10 37.91
C ALA A 493 41.72 -66.70 38.51
N LYS A 494 41.70 -66.58 39.84
CA LYS A 494 42.02 -65.33 40.56
C LYS A 494 43.30 -64.71 40.01
N ALA A 495 43.19 -63.53 39.42
CA ALA A 495 44.28 -62.84 38.73
C ALA A 495 44.53 -61.46 39.36
N PHE A 496 45.78 -61.02 39.30
CA PHE A 496 46.18 -59.68 39.72
C PHE A 496 46.69 -58.91 38.52
N PHE A 497 46.15 -57.71 38.34
CA PHE A 497 46.58 -56.76 37.33
C PHE A 497 47.15 -55.53 38.03
N TYR A 498 48.15 -54.91 37.41
CA TYR A 498 48.59 -53.58 37.79
C TYR A 498 47.92 -52.57 36.86
N TYR A 499 47.31 -51.54 37.41
CA TYR A 499 46.73 -50.46 36.62
C TYR A 499 47.44 -49.14 36.90
N LYS A 500 47.44 -48.27 35.90
CA LYS A 500 47.92 -46.90 35.99
C LYS A 500 46.92 -45.98 35.29
N MET A 501 46.40 -45.01 36.04
CA MET A 501 45.50 -43.99 35.54
C MET A 501 46.20 -42.64 35.49
N THR A 502 46.13 -42.01 34.33
CA THR A 502 46.73 -40.71 34.06
C THR A 502 45.66 -39.77 33.56
N LYS A 503 45.53 -38.58 34.16
CA LYS A 503 44.61 -37.53 33.73
C LYS A 503 45.41 -36.25 33.53
N ASP A 504 45.20 -35.55 32.42
CA ASP A 504 45.98 -34.35 32.06
C ASP A 504 47.50 -34.57 32.10
N SER A 505 47.94 -35.72 31.60
CA SER A 505 49.35 -36.16 31.63
C SER A 505 49.96 -36.35 33.03
N GLN A 506 49.15 -36.34 34.10
CA GLN A 506 49.57 -36.63 35.47
C GLN A 506 48.98 -37.95 35.96
N VAL A 507 49.81 -38.77 36.61
CA VAL A 507 49.33 -40.01 37.24
C VAL A 507 48.46 -39.64 38.43
N ILE A 508 47.18 -40.00 38.37
CA ILE A 508 46.21 -39.73 39.43
C ILE A 508 46.03 -40.92 40.37
N LYS A 509 46.24 -42.14 39.87
CA LYS A 509 46.15 -43.37 40.65
C LYS A 509 46.87 -44.51 39.96
N GLU A 510 47.52 -45.36 40.73
CA GLU A 510 48.04 -46.64 40.28
C GLU A 510 47.90 -47.66 41.41
N GLY A 511 47.87 -48.95 41.07
CA GLY A 511 47.69 -49.98 42.07
C GLY A 511 47.42 -51.36 41.50
N ILE A 512 47.07 -52.28 42.40
CA ILE A 512 46.71 -53.66 42.05
C ILE A 512 45.19 -53.74 41.95
N LEU A 513 44.70 -54.24 40.82
CA LEU A 513 43.32 -54.64 40.59
C LEU A 513 43.23 -56.16 40.66
N THR A 514 42.41 -56.67 41.57
CA THR A 514 42.13 -58.10 41.71
C THR A 514 40.94 -58.43 40.82
N VAL A 515 41.08 -59.44 39.96
CA VAL A 515 39.95 -59.97 39.19
C VAL A 515 39.64 -61.36 39.68
N ILE A 516 38.40 -61.56 40.12
CA ILE A 516 37.87 -62.86 40.54
C ILE A 516 36.71 -63.24 39.62
N LYS A 517 36.44 -64.54 39.52
CA LYS A 517 35.28 -65.07 38.78
C LYS A 517 34.43 -65.90 39.72
#